data_AF-A0A0L7KZC5-F1
#
_entry.id   AF-A0A0L7KZC5-F1
#
_cell.length_a   1.000
_cell.length_b   1.000
_cell.length_c   1.000
_cell.angle_alpha   90.00
_cell.angle_beta   90.00
_cell.angle_gamma   90.00
#
_symmetry.space_group_name_H-M   'P 1'
#
loop_
_entity.id
_entity.type
_entity.pdbx_description
1 polymer ?
#
loop_
_entity_poly.entity_id
_entity_poly.type
_entity_poly.pdbx_seq_one_letter_code
_entity_poly.pdbx_strand_id
1 'polypeptide(L)'
;MAATSWNIHMELPYGTMSDDEMRCLGVPQLQDSGLIFLWVTGRAMELGRECLKLWGYDRVDELIWVKTNQLQRIIRTGRTGHWLNHGKEHCLVSTPTAQYYERVDELIWVKTNQLQRIIRTGRTGHWLNHGKEHCLRDSAQEQEK
;
A
#
# COMPACT_ATOMS: atom_id res chain seq x y z
N MET A 1 0.27 -9.34 -2.79
CA MET A 1 -0.43 -8.09 -3.15
C MET A 1 -1.81 -8.45 -3.66
N ALA A 2 -2.86 -7.79 -3.18
CA ALA A 2 -4.25 -8.06 -3.58
C ALA A 2 -4.95 -6.78 -4.05
N ALA A 3 -5.52 -6.82 -5.25
CA ALA A 3 -6.42 -5.81 -5.79
C ALA A 3 -7.82 -6.44 -5.89
N THR A 4 -8.54 -6.43 -4.77
CA THR A 4 -9.80 -7.15 -4.58
C THR A 4 -10.98 -6.35 -5.12
N SER A 5 -11.96 -7.05 -5.69
CA SER A 5 -13.19 -6.46 -6.26
C SER A 5 -14.21 -6.14 -5.16
N TRP A 6 -13.87 -5.19 -4.28
CA TRP A 6 -14.70 -4.80 -3.15
C TRP A 6 -16.13 -4.41 -3.57
N ASN A 7 -17.15 -4.89 -2.87
CA ASN A 7 -18.46 -4.29 -2.92
C ASN A 7 -18.46 -2.93 -2.20
N ILE A 8 -18.30 -1.86 -2.97
CA ILE A 8 -18.28 -0.49 -2.44
C ILE A 8 -19.67 0.16 -2.34
N HIS A 9 -20.75 -0.61 -2.51
CA HIS A 9 -22.14 -0.12 -2.53
C HIS A 9 -22.38 0.93 -3.63
N MET A 10 -21.81 0.70 -4.80
CA MET A 10 -22.03 1.48 -6.01
C MET A 10 -22.28 0.53 -7.17
N GLU A 11 -23.03 0.99 -8.17
CA GLU A 11 -23.16 0.26 -9.43
C GLU A 11 -21.81 0.31 -10.17
N LEU A 12 -21.25 -0.86 -10.43
CA LEU A 12 -19.95 -1.02 -11.07
C LEU A 12 -20.10 -1.86 -12.35
N PRO A 13 -19.32 -1.59 -13.41
CA PRO A 13 -19.39 -2.32 -14.65
C PRO A 13 -18.72 -3.72 -14.58
N TYR A 14 -18.47 -4.23 -13.38
CA TYR A 14 -17.82 -5.52 -13.11
C TYR A 14 -18.39 -6.15 -11.83
N GLY A 15 -18.24 -7.47 -11.71
CA GLY A 15 -18.69 -8.22 -10.53
C GLY A 15 -17.85 -7.91 -9.29
N THR A 16 -18.52 -7.79 -8.15
CA THR A 16 -17.89 -7.55 -6.84
C THR A 16 -18.06 -8.72 -5.91
N MET A 17 -17.12 -8.89 -4.99
CA MET A 17 -17.20 -9.83 -3.88
C MET A 17 -17.94 -9.16 -2.70
N SER A 18 -18.83 -9.90 -2.06
CA SER A 18 -19.50 -9.45 -0.83
C SER A 18 -18.51 -9.31 0.33
N ASP A 19 -18.91 -8.58 1.37
CA ASP A 19 -18.06 -8.38 2.55
C ASP A 19 -17.72 -9.71 3.24
N ASP A 20 -18.67 -10.64 3.30
CA ASP A 20 -18.49 -11.94 3.97
C ASP A 20 -17.57 -12.87 3.18
N GLU A 21 -17.72 -12.92 1.85
CA GLU A 21 -16.79 -13.64 0.99
C GLU A 21 -15.36 -13.09 1.14
N MET A 22 -15.20 -11.77 1.25
CA MET A 22 -13.91 -11.13 1.51
C MET A 22 -13.33 -11.56 2.86
N ARG A 23 -14.11 -11.52 3.95
CA ARG A 23 -13.66 -11.94 5.29
C ARG A 23 -13.21 -13.41 5.31
N CYS A 24 -13.92 -14.27 4.58
CA CYS A 24 -13.66 -15.71 4.53
C CYS A 24 -12.52 -16.13 3.61
N LEU A 25 -11.81 -15.21 2.95
CA LEU A 25 -10.63 -15.55 2.16
C LEU A 25 -9.56 -16.22 3.02
N GLY A 26 -8.99 -17.33 2.54
CA GLY A 26 -7.93 -18.10 3.19
C GLY A 26 -6.55 -17.42 3.19
N VAL A 27 -6.49 -16.09 3.29
CA VAL A 27 -5.25 -15.30 3.28
C VAL A 27 -4.22 -15.77 4.31
N PRO A 28 -4.60 -16.16 5.56
CA PRO A 28 -3.63 -16.65 6.54
C PRO A 28 -2.82 -17.87 6.10
N GLN A 29 -3.32 -18.65 5.13
CA GLN A 29 -2.67 -19.88 4.67
C GLN A 29 -1.57 -19.62 3.62
N LEU A 30 -1.43 -18.37 3.16
CA LEU A 30 -0.55 -18.03 2.04
C LEU A 30 0.88 -17.68 2.48
N GLN A 31 1.08 -17.25 3.73
CA GLN A 31 2.40 -16.87 4.25
C GLN A 31 2.43 -16.88 5.78
N ASP A 32 3.56 -17.30 6.34
CA ASP A 32 3.83 -17.22 7.80
C ASP A 32 4.57 -15.92 8.18
N SER A 33 5.37 -15.38 7.25
CA SER A 33 6.24 -14.22 7.44
C SER A 33 6.28 -13.41 6.16
N GLY A 34 6.13 -12.09 6.26
CA GLY A 34 6.18 -11.21 5.08
C GLY A 34 5.30 -9.96 5.20
N LEU A 35 5.01 -9.37 4.04
CA LEU A 35 4.18 -8.17 3.90
C LEU A 35 2.93 -8.49 3.08
N ILE A 36 1.80 -7.91 3.50
CA ILE A 36 0.60 -7.83 2.67
C ILE A 36 0.37 -6.39 2.23
N PHE A 37 0.04 -6.26 0.95
CA PHE A 37 -0.34 -5.01 0.29
C PHE A 37 -1.79 -5.17 -0.17
N LEU A 38 -2.70 -4.41 0.44
CA LEU A 38 -4.14 -4.50 0.21
C LEU A 38 -4.67 -3.16 -0.32
N TRP A 39 -5.03 -3.12 -1.61
CA TRP A 39 -5.63 -1.93 -2.21
C TRP A 39 -7.06 -1.74 -1.72
N VAL A 40 -7.38 -0.52 -1.32
CA VAL A 40 -8.68 -0.16 -0.71
C VAL A 40 -9.19 1.15 -1.29
N THR A 41 -10.52 1.27 -1.41
CA THR A 41 -11.19 2.47 -1.92
C THR A 41 -12.59 2.61 -1.33
N GLY A 42 -13.09 3.85 -1.21
CA GLY A 42 -14.41 4.12 -0.64
C GLY A 42 -14.60 3.49 0.74
N ARG A 43 -15.73 2.80 0.96
CA ARG A 43 -16.02 2.09 2.23
C ARG A 43 -15.06 0.93 2.54
N ALA A 44 -14.32 0.43 1.54
CA ALA A 44 -13.37 -0.66 1.75
C ALA A 44 -12.14 -0.22 2.54
N MET A 45 -11.94 1.08 2.79
CA MET A 45 -10.91 1.58 3.69
C MET A 45 -11.06 0.96 5.10
N GLU A 46 -12.28 0.92 5.63
CA GLU A 46 -12.56 0.37 6.96
C GLU A 46 -12.65 -1.15 6.91
N LEU A 47 -13.38 -1.71 5.92
CA LEU A 47 -13.51 -3.15 5.74
C LEU A 47 -12.14 -3.82 5.50
N GLY A 48 -11.25 -3.21 4.72
CA GLY A 48 -9.90 -3.73 4.50
C GLY A 48 -9.09 -3.80 5.78
N ARG A 49 -9.24 -2.83 6.70
CA ARG A 49 -8.60 -2.88 8.02
C ARG A 49 -9.19 -3.97 8.91
N GLU A 50 -10.50 -4.21 8.81
CA GLU A 50 -11.17 -5.34 9.48
C GLU A 50 -10.64 -6.68 8.94
N CYS A 51 -10.62 -6.87 7.63
CA CYS A 51 -10.11 -8.08 6.99
C CYS A 51 -8.65 -8.37 7.38
N LEU A 52 -7.78 -7.35 7.38
CA LEU A 52 -6.38 -7.54 7.79
C LEU A 52 -6.26 -8.08 9.21
N LYS A 53 -7.05 -7.56 10.16
CA LYS A 53 -7.09 -8.09 11.53
C LYS A 53 -7.60 -9.52 11.59
N LEU A 54 -8.68 -9.82 10.86
CA LEU A 54 -9.22 -11.18 10.76
C LEU A 54 -8.20 -12.17 10.18
N TRP A 55 -7.37 -11.70 9.24
CA TRP A 55 -6.31 -12.50 8.63
C TRP A 55 -5.02 -12.55 9.46
N GLY A 56 -4.98 -11.96 10.66
CA GLY A 56 -3.81 -12.00 11.55
C GLY A 56 -2.69 -11.03 11.18
N TYR A 57 -3.02 -9.91 10.54
CA TYR A 57 -2.07 -8.85 10.18
C TYR A 57 -2.33 -7.56 10.94
N ASP A 58 -1.24 -6.91 11.36
CA ASP A 58 -1.25 -5.55 11.87
C ASP A 58 -0.79 -4.57 10.80
N ARG A 59 -1.58 -3.52 10.61
CA ARG A 59 -1.24 -2.44 9.67
C ARG A 59 -0.03 -1.67 10.19
N VAL A 60 1.02 -1.62 9.39
CA VAL A 60 2.26 -0.90 9.69
C VAL A 60 2.41 0.38 8.88
N ASP A 61 1.84 0.45 7.67
CA ASP A 61 1.91 1.63 6.80
C ASP A 61 0.69 1.76 5.86
N GLU A 62 0.66 2.82 5.06
CA GLU A 62 -0.33 3.08 4.02
C GLU A 62 0.31 3.81 2.84
N LEU A 63 0.39 3.14 1.68
CA LEU A 63 0.85 3.77 0.44
C LEU A 63 -0.31 4.54 -0.20
N ILE A 64 0.02 5.71 -0.75
CA ILE A 64 -0.89 6.48 -1.60
C ILE A 64 -0.33 6.57 -3.02
N TRP A 65 -1.15 6.19 -4.00
CA TRP A 65 -0.82 6.41 -5.39
C TRP A 65 -1.54 7.64 -5.92
N VAL A 66 -0.79 8.73 -6.13
CA VAL A 66 -1.32 9.99 -6.70
C VAL A 66 -1.50 9.85 -8.21
N LYS A 67 -2.71 10.14 -8.69
CA LYS A 67 -3.07 10.10 -10.12
C LYS A 67 -2.70 11.41 -10.79
N THR A 68 -1.83 11.35 -11.79
CA THR A 68 -1.42 12.50 -12.59
C THR A 68 -1.81 12.33 -14.05
N ASN A 69 -2.00 13.44 -14.76
CA ASN A 69 -2.07 13.44 -16.22
C ASN A 69 -0.67 13.31 -16.85
N GLN A 70 -0.61 13.28 -18.19
CA GLN A 70 0.66 13.20 -18.94
C GLN A 70 1.64 14.35 -18.60
N LEU A 71 1.10 15.51 -18.22
CA LEU A 71 1.86 16.69 -17.82
C LEU A 71 2.25 16.69 -16.32
N GLN A 72 2.11 15.57 -15.62
CA GLN A 72 2.45 15.42 -14.20
C GLN A 72 1.63 16.33 -13.27
N ARG A 73 0.41 16.70 -13.66
CA ARG A 73 -0.50 17.51 -12.84
C ARG A 73 -1.61 16.65 -12.26
N ILE A 74 -2.04 16.99 -11.05
CA ILE A 74 -3.23 16.40 -10.43
C ILE A 74 -4.45 16.82 -11.23
N ILE A 75 -5.31 15.86 -11.56
CA ILE A 75 -6.58 16.10 -12.24
C ILE A 75 -7.56 16.62 -11.19
N ARG A 76 -8.03 17.87 -11.36
CA ARG A 76 -8.89 18.57 -10.38
C ARG A 76 -10.33 18.77 -10.86
N THR A 77 -10.60 18.53 -12.14
CA THR A 77 -11.90 18.70 -12.78
C THR A 77 -12.67 17.38 -12.88
N GLY A 78 -13.98 17.46 -13.12
CA GLY A 78 -14.89 16.30 -13.12
C GLY A 78 -15.53 16.05 -11.75
N ARG A 79 -16.32 14.97 -11.65
CA ARG A 79 -16.95 14.49 -10.40
C ARG A 79 -16.44 13.07 -10.10
N THR A 80 -15.27 12.98 -9.49
CA THR A 80 -14.55 11.71 -9.32
C THR A 80 -14.66 11.11 -7.92
N GLY A 81 -15.40 11.76 -7.02
CA GLY A 81 -15.74 11.24 -5.70
C GLY A 81 -17.11 11.73 -5.27
N HIS A 82 -17.58 11.24 -4.12
CA HIS A 82 -18.93 11.54 -3.64
C HIS A 82 -19.05 12.99 -3.12
N TRP A 83 -18.07 13.44 -2.34
CA TRP A 83 -18.03 14.79 -1.76
C TRP A 83 -16.88 15.65 -2.30
N LEU A 84 -15.69 15.07 -2.37
CA LEU A 84 -14.47 15.70 -2.91
C LEU A 84 -13.97 14.87 -4.08
N ASN A 85 -13.29 15.52 -5.04
CA ASN A 85 -12.66 14.81 -6.13
C ASN A 85 -11.52 13.91 -5.61
N HIS A 86 -11.49 12.67 -6.07
CA HIS A 86 -10.46 11.70 -5.72
C HIS A 86 -9.27 11.83 -6.67
N GLY A 87 -8.10 12.17 -6.11
CA GLY A 87 -6.83 12.29 -6.84
C GLY A 87 -5.83 11.18 -6.53
N LYS A 88 -6.22 10.16 -5.76
CA LYS A 88 -5.34 9.08 -5.30
C LYS A 88 -6.08 7.76 -5.07
N GLU A 89 -5.32 6.66 -5.05
CA GLU A 89 -5.73 5.35 -4.52
C GLU A 89 -4.91 5.01 -3.27
N HIS A 90 -5.46 4.19 -2.38
CA HIS A 90 -4.83 3.77 -1.12
C HIS A 90 -4.45 2.28 -1.15
N CYS A 91 -3.33 1.94 -0.55
CA CYS A 91 -2.89 0.56 -0.34
C CYS A 91 -2.38 0.38 1.09
N LEU A 92 -3.09 -0.43 1.88
CA LEU A 92 -2.69 -0.74 3.25
C LEU A 92 -1.50 -1.70 3.23
N VAL A 93 -0.50 -1.44 4.05
CA VAL A 93 0.68 -2.31 4.22
C VAL A 93 0.67 -2.88 5.62
N SER A 94 0.75 -4.21 5.73
CA SER A 94 0.63 -4.91 7.01
C SER A 94 1.59 -6.09 7.13
N THR A 95 1.94 -6.44 8.37
CA THR A 95 2.82 -7.57 8.73
C THR A 95 2.04 -8.54 9.63
N PRO A 96 2.40 -9.83 9.71
CA PRO A 96 1.80 -10.75 10.67
C PRO A 96 1.89 -10.19 12.10
N THR A 97 0.80 -10.29 12.89
CA THR A 97 0.68 -9.70 14.23
C THR A 97 1.75 -10.15 15.22
N ALA A 98 2.27 -11.37 15.07
CA ALA A 98 3.31 -11.90 15.94
C ALA A 98 4.73 -11.41 15.61
N GLN A 99 4.90 -10.61 14.56
CA GLN A 99 6.20 -10.14 14.10
C GLN A 99 6.35 -8.63 14.33
N TYR A 100 7.30 -8.26 15.19
CA TYR A 100 7.62 -6.87 15.47
C TYR A 100 8.52 -6.30 14.36
N TYR A 101 7.96 -5.42 13.53
CA TYR A 101 8.73 -4.54 12.68
C TYR A 101 8.78 -3.16 13.35
N GLU A 102 9.99 -2.60 13.51
CA GLU A 102 10.11 -1.19 13.88
C GLU A 102 9.36 -0.36 12.82
N ARG A 103 8.26 0.25 13.26
CA ARG A 103 7.30 1.06 12.51
C ARG A 103 7.93 1.70 11.26
N VAL A 104 7.51 1.25 10.06
CA VAL A 104 7.89 1.90 8.80
C VAL A 104 7.18 3.26 8.74
N ASP A 105 7.93 4.35 8.93
CA ASP A 105 7.35 5.68 8.71
C ASP A 105 6.91 5.80 7.24
N GLU A 106 5.75 6.44 7.04
CA GLU A 106 5.06 6.70 5.77
C GLU A 106 6.00 6.71 4.54
N LEU A 107 5.97 5.61 3.79
CA LEU A 107 6.66 5.50 2.50
C LEU A 107 5.72 6.00 1.38
N ILE A 108 5.95 7.19 0.87
CA ILE A 108 5.25 7.71 -0.31
C ILE A 108 6.01 7.28 -1.57
N TRP A 109 5.40 6.43 -2.38
CA TRP A 109 5.95 6.15 -3.72
C TRP A 109 5.59 7.28 -4.69
N VAL A 110 6.60 7.95 -5.23
CA VAL A 110 6.45 9.02 -6.22
C VAL A 110 7.03 8.56 -7.54
N LYS A 111 6.18 8.51 -8.56
CA LYS A 111 6.56 8.32 -9.96
C LYS A 111 6.36 9.61 -10.72
N THR A 112 7.46 10.14 -11.23
CA THR A 112 7.47 11.19 -12.26
C THR A 112 7.97 10.58 -13.58
N ASN A 113 7.85 11.32 -14.69
CA ASN A 113 8.41 10.90 -15.98
C ASN A 113 9.94 10.73 -15.96
N GLN A 114 10.65 11.27 -14.95
CA GLN A 114 12.11 11.23 -14.85
C GLN A 114 12.62 10.42 -13.63
N LEU A 115 11.75 10.04 -12.69
CA LEU A 115 12.17 9.38 -11.46
C LEU A 115 11.08 8.46 -10.91
N GLN A 116 11.47 7.25 -10.51
CA GLN A 116 10.66 6.38 -9.66
C GLN A 116 11.40 6.25 -8.33
N ARG A 117 10.84 6.83 -7.26
CA ARG A 117 11.44 6.71 -5.93
C ARG A 117 10.40 6.52 -4.85
N ILE A 118 10.80 5.82 -3.81
CA ILE A 118 10.09 5.82 -2.54
C ILE A 118 10.66 6.97 -1.70
N ILE A 119 9.80 7.82 -1.16
CA ILE A 119 10.15 8.93 -0.28
C ILE A 119 9.61 8.61 1.10
N ARG A 120 10.45 8.70 2.13
CA ARG A 120 10.00 8.61 3.53
C ARG A 120 9.64 10.01 4.03
N THR A 121 8.41 10.22 4.52
CA THR A 121 8.06 11.48 5.20
C THR A 121 8.40 11.35 6.68
N GLY A 122 9.43 12.10 7.13
CA GLY A 122 9.72 12.21 8.56
C GLY A 122 8.75 13.19 9.23
N ARG A 123 8.37 12.92 10.50
CA ARG A 123 7.50 13.80 11.31
C ARG A 123 8.06 15.21 11.54
N THR A 124 9.33 15.46 11.22
CA THR A 124 10.03 16.73 11.45
C THR A 124 10.12 17.63 10.22
N GLY A 125 9.53 17.26 9.07
CA GLY A 125 9.60 18.07 7.84
C GLY A 125 10.99 18.09 7.17
N HIS A 126 11.94 17.28 7.65
CA HIS A 126 13.24 17.11 7.01
C HIS A 126 13.18 16.00 5.93
N TRP A 127 13.58 16.37 4.72
CA TRP A 127 13.65 15.47 3.56
C TRP A 127 14.92 14.62 3.61
N LEU A 128 14.77 13.30 3.79
CA LEU A 128 15.88 12.35 3.63
C LEU A 128 15.80 11.70 2.25
N ASN A 129 16.73 12.05 1.36
CA ASN A 129 16.92 11.36 0.09
C ASN A 129 17.72 10.07 0.35
N HIS A 130 17.08 8.91 0.42
CA HIS A 130 17.79 7.65 0.26
C HIS A 130 17.81 7.24 -1.21
N GLY A 131 18.86 7.66 -1.91
CA GLY A 131 19.23 7.15 -3.22
C GLY A 131 20.55 6.41 -3.10
N LYS A 132 20.52 5.09 -3.38
CA LYS A 132 21.67 4.20 -3.63
C LYS A 132 22.81 4.25 -2.60
N GLU A 133 22.78 3.34 -1.63
CA GLU A 133 23.96 2.65 -1.08
C GLU A 133 23.45 1.63 -0.05
N HIS A 134 24.09 0.45 0.03
CA HIS A 134 23.69 -0.74 0.81
C HIS A 134 22.69 -1.72 0.18
N CYS A 135 23.04 -2.24 -0.99
CA CYS A 135 22.67 -3.61 -1.37
C CYS A 135 23.85 -4.29 -2.07
N LEU A 136 25.02 -4.31 -1.41
CA LEU A 136 26.21 -5.10 -1.78
C LEU A 136 27.18 -5.12 -0.59
N ARG A 137 26.87 -5.91 0.43
CA ARG A 137 27.89 -6.58 1.27
C ARG A 137 27.37 -8.00 1.50
N ASP A 138 28.29 -8.95 1.55
CA ASP A 138 28.10 -10.39 1.86
C ASP A 138 28.37 -11.38 0.72
N SER A 139 29.37 -11.11 -0.14
CA SER A 139 29.98 -12.16 -0.98
C SER A 139 31.47 -11.99 -1.27
N ALA A 140 32.21 -11.27 -0.42
CA ALA A 140 33.65 -11.10 -0.59
C ALA A 140 34.43 -11.10 0.73
N GLN A 141 34.27 -12.14 1.56
CA GLN A 141 35.24 -12.51 2.60
C GLN A 141 35.17 -14.02 2.89
N GLU A 142 35.51 -14.86 1.91
CA GLU A 142 35.87 -16.26 2.17
C GLU A 142 36.78 -16.78 1.06
N GLN A 143 38.00 -16.23 0.98
CA GLN A 143 39.13 -16.79 0.26
C GLN A 143 40.42 -16.10 0.73
N GLU A 144 40.88 -16.46 1.93
CA GLU A 144 42.29 -16.43 2.31
C GLU A 144 42.48 -17.19 3.63
N LYS A 145 42.60 -18.51 3.52
CA LYS A 145 43.48 -19.37 4.32
C LYS A 145 43.51 -20.78 3.75
#